data_AF-A0A431LWN3-F1
#
_entry.id   AF-A0A431LWN3-F1
#
_cell.length_a   1.000
_cell.length_b   1.000
_cell.length_c   1.000
_cell.angle_alpha   90.00
_cell.angle_beta   90.00
_cell.angle_gamma   90.00
#
_symmetry.space_group_name_H-M   'P 1'
#
loop_
_entity.id
_entity.type
_entity.pdbx_description
1 polymer ?
#
loop_
_entity_poly.entity_id
_entity_poly.type
_entity_poly.pdbx_seq_one_letter_code
_entity_poly.pdbx_strand_id
1 'polypeptide(L)'
;MRNFPIAVAFVVLSLSTPVAAQELSALGQETATEAPAKPARVSALRAAMSEVAILRYRSALKLKAEQEKYWPAVANAFRALAREPEITEAAVRRFAPAVSPLLATLDDNQRQVAMSIAQRAGLSQYASMF
;
A
#
# COMPACT_ATOMS: atom_id res chain seq x y z
N MET A 1 -42.06 16.81 15.01
CA MET A 1 -43.18 15.92 14.63
C MET A 1 -42.99 15.55 13.16
N ARG A 2 -43.07 14.32 12.66
CA ARG A 2 -43.15 12.97 13.20
C ARG A 2 -43.20 12.08 11.92
N ASN A 3 -42.52 10.93 11.93
CA ASN A 3 -42.95 9.64 11.33
C ASN A 3 -42.27 9.09 10.04
N PHE A 4 -41.80 7.85 10.19
CA PHE A 4 -41.22 6.86 9.25
C PHE A 4 -42.30 6.15 8.36
N PRO A 5 -42.04 4.96 7.75
CA PRO A 5 -41.38 4.70 6.46
C PRO A 5 -42.30 3.89 5.50
N ILE A 6 -42.04 3.89 4.18
CA ILE A 6 -42.75 2.99 3.25
C ILE A 6 -41.76 1.95 2.72
N ALA A 7 -42.01 0.70 3.12
CA ALA A 7 -41.46 -0.48 2.51
C ALA A 7 -41.98 -0.61 1.07
N VAL A 8 -41.07 -0.80 0.12
CA VAL A 8 -41.41 -1.38 -1.18
C VAL A 8 -40.39 -2.47 -1.47
N ALA A 9 -40.84 -3.70 -1.27
CA ALA A 9 -40.21 -4.88 -1.82
C ALA A 9 -40.26 -4.79 -3.35
N PHE A 10 -39.11 -4.86 -4.00
CA PHE A 10 -39.03 -5.19 -5.43
C PHE A 10 -38.41 -6.57 -5.57
N VAL A 11 -39.30 -7.55 -5.63
CA VAL A 11 -39.07 -8.85 -6.24
C VAL A 11 -38.84 -8.61 -7.73
N VAL A 12 -37.65 -8.92 -8.23
CA VAL A 12 -37.42 -9.12 -9.67
C VAL A 12 -37.14 -10.60 -9.86
N LEU A 13 -38.19 -11.30 -10.28
CA LEU A 13 -38.16 -12.67 -10.77
C LEU A 13 -38.31 -12.60 -12.29
N SER A 14 -37.26 -12.95 -13.02
CA SER A 14 -37.26 -13.31 -14.46
C SER A 14 -35.87 -13.85 -14.79
N LEU A 15 -35.64 -14.93 -15.53
CA LEU A 15 -36.41 -16.08 -16.01
C LEU A 15 -35.32 -17.03 -16.60
N SER A 16 -35.33 -18.29 -16.18
CA SER A 16 -34.88 -19.50 -16.90
C SER A 16 -33.55 -19.53 -17.70
N THR A 17 -32.59 -20.32 -17.20
CA THR A 17 -31.77 -21.25 -18.02
C THR A 17 -31.79 -22.64 -17.38
N PRO A 18 -31.83 -23.73 -18.17
CA PRO A 18 -32.30 -25.03 -17.71
C PRO A 18 -31.25 -25.84 -16.92
N VAL A 19 -31.85 -26.66 -16.06
CA VAL A 19 -31.34 -27.78 -15.28
C VAL A 19 -30.42 -28.75 -16.05
N ALA A 20 -29.34 -29.18 -15.39
CA ALA A 20 -28.94 -30.58 -15.30
C ALA A 20 -27.76 -30.73 -14.32
N ALA A 21 -27.94 -31.59 -13.31
CA ALA A 21 -26.94 -32.10 -12.36
C ALA A 21 -26.52 -31.18 -11.18
N GLN A 22 -27.48 -30.85 -10.32
CA GLN A 22 -27.23 -30.80 -8.88
C GLN A 22 -28.05 -31.91 -8.23
N GLU A 23 -27.50 -33.12 -8.19
CA GLU A 23 -27.99 -34.14 -7.26
C GLU A 23 -26.75 -34.84 -6.68
N LEU A 24 -26.43 -34.46 -5.44
CA LEU A 24 -25.83 -35.31 -4.43
C LEU A 24 -24.52 -36.05 -4.80
N SER A 25 -23.39 -35.36 -4.63
CA SER A 25 -22.18 -36.03 -4.16
C SER A 25 -21.47 -35.19 -3.12
N ALA A 26 -21.70 -35.61 -1.87
CA ALA A 26 -20.72 -35.70 -0.81
C ALA A 26 -19.89 -34.44 -0.48
N LEU A 27 -20.20 -33.86 0.69
CA LEU A 27 -19.23 -33.52 1.74
C LEU A 27 -17.85 -33.04 1.25
N GLY A 28 -17.69 -31.72 1.21
CA GLY A 28 -16.35 -31.10 1.16
C GLY A 28 -16.23 -30.04 0.08
N GLN A 29 -16.93 -28.92 0.25
CA GLN A 29 -16.53 -27.71 -0.47
C GLN A 29 -16.76 -26.49 0.41
N GLU A 30 -15.81 -26.30 1.32
CA GLU A 30 -15.45 -24.99 1.84
C GLU A 30 -14.93 -24.16 0.65
N THR A 31 -15.84 -23.54 -0.10
CA THR A 31 -15.50 -22.49 -1.06
C THR A 31 -15.13 -21.23 -0.29
N ALA A 32 -13.93 -21.23 0.29
CA ALA A 32 -13.20 -20.03 0.64
C ALA A 32 -11.89 -20.06 -0.18
N THR A 33 -12.01 -19.98 -1.51
CA THR A 33 -10.86 -19.77 -2.38
C THR A 33 -10.42 -18.31 -2.22
N GLU A 34 -9.51 -18.11 -1.28
CA GLU A 34 -8.79 -16.87 -1.06
C GLU A 34 -7.83 -16.57 -2.23
N ALA A 35 -7.93 -15.34 -2.76
CA ALA A 35 -6.95 -14.52 -3.52
C ALA A 35 -6.60 -14.83 -5.00
N PRO A 36 -6.43 -13.75 -5.80
CA PRO A 36 -5.06 -13.28 -6.05
C PRO A 36 -4.92 -11.75 -5.87
N ALA A 37 -4.69 -11.29 -4.63
CA ALA A 37 -4.45 -9.86 -4.33
C ALA A 37 -2.96 -9.43 -4.46
N LYS A 38 -2.04 -10.36 -4.73
CA LYS A 38 -0.58 -10.12 -4.68
C LYS A 38 -0.03 -9.15 -5.76
N PRO A 39 -0.40 -9.24 -7.05
CA PRO A 39 0.25 -8.43 -8.09
C PRO A 39 -0.12 -6.93 -8.01
N ALA A 40 -1.36 -6.62 -7.60
CA ALA A 40 -1.83 -5.24 -7.49
C ALA A 40 -1.06 -4.46 -6.41
N ARG A 41 -0.81 -5.06 -5.24
CA ARG A 41 -0.05 -4.43 -4.14
C ARG A 41 1.40 -4.14 -4.53
N VAL A 42 2.06 -5.09 -5.20
CA VAL A 42 3.44 -4.90 -5.70
C VAL A 42 3.50 -3.77 -6.72
N SER A 43 2.51 -3.69 -7.62
CA SER A 43 2.45 -2.62 -8.63
C SER A 43 2.20 -1.23 -8.02
N ALA A 44 1.32 -1.12 -7.01
CA ALA A 44 1.06 0.12 -6.29
C ALA A 44 2.29 0.61 -5.51
N LEU A 45 3.01 -0.31 -4.85
CA LEU A 45 4.25 0.00 -4.14
C LEU A 45 5.37 0.44 -5.09
N ARG A 46 5.50 -0.22 -6.25
CA ARG A 46 6.42 0.23 -7.31
C ARG A 46 6.07 1.62 -7.83
N ALA A 47 4.78 1.91 -8.01
CA ALA A 47 4.33 3.25 -8.43
C ALA A 47 4.63 4.31 -7.36
N ALA A 48 4.44 3.99 -6.07
CA ALA A 48 4.79 4.84 -4.94
C ALA A 48 6.31 5.07 -4.81
N MET A 49 7.13 4.25 -5.46
CA MET A 49 8.59 4.30 -5.46
C MET A 49 9.18 4.72 -6.81
N SER A 50 8.33 5.20 -7.73
CA SER A 50 8.74 5.70 -9.04
C SER A 50 9.61 6.96 -8.93
N GLU A 51 10.39 7.26 -9.97
CA GLU A 51 11.24 8.45 -10.00
C GLU A 51 10.43 9.75 -9.78
N VAL A 52 9.22 9.81 -10.35
CA VAL A 52 8.29 10.93 -10.14
C VAL A 52 7.85 11.00 -8.68
N ALA A 53 7.56 9.87 -8.03
CA ALA A 53 7.20 9.85 -6.61
C ALA A 53 8.37 10.28 -5.71
N ILE A 54 9.58 9.80 -6.00
CA ILE A 54 10.82 10.17 -5.29
C ILE A 54 11.01 11.69 -5.34
N LEU A 55 10.91 12.32 -6.52
CA LEU A 55 11.01 13.78 -6.66
C LEU A 55 9.89 14.52 -5.90
N ARG A 56 8.66 14.01 -5.94
CA ARG A 56 7.53 14.58 -5.18
C ARG A 56 7.77 14.50 -3.67
N TYR A 57 8.37 13.42 -3.17
CA TYR A 57 8.70 13.29 -1.75
C TYR A 57 9.75 14.29 -1.31
N ARG A 58 10.79 14.52 -2.13
CA ARG A 58 11.77 15.59 -1.88
C ARG A 58 11.08 16.94 -1.69
N SER A 59 10.19 17.31 -2.61
CA SER A 59 9.47 18.57 -2.58
C SER A 59 8.50 18.66 -1.39
N ALA A 60 7.82 17.55 -1.06
CA ALA A 60 6.89 17.50 0.06
C ALA A 60 7.60 17.64 1.42
N LEU A 61 8.79 17.02 1.57
CA LEU A 61 9.59 17.10 2.79
C LEU A 61 10.21 18.49 3.01
N LYS A 62 10.24 19.36 1.99
CA LYS A 62 10.83 20.72 2.07
C LYS A 62 12.20 20.69 2.76
N LEU A 63 13.11 19.86 2.23
CA LEU A 63 14.42 19.63 2.85
C LEU A 63 15.23 20.93 2.93
N LYS A 64 15.84 21.18 4.09
CA LYS A 64 16.82 22.26 4.30
C LYS A 64 18.13 21.89 3.59
N ALA A 65 18.97 22.88 3.26
CA ALA A 65 20.25 22.64 2.58
C ALA A 65 21.14 21.59 3.28
N GLU A 66 21.12 21.58 4.62
CA GLU A 66 21.85 20.61 5.44
C GLU A 66 21.25 19.19 5.42
N GLN A 67 19.99 19.03 5.02
CA GLN A 67 19.31 17.74 4.88
C GLN A 67 19.45 17.21 3.44
N GLU A 68 19.51 18.11 2.46
CA GLU A 68 19.65 17.76 1.04
C GLU A 68 20.92 16.97 0.72
N LYS A 69 22.00 17.13 1.50
CA LYS A 69 23.20 16.30 1.37
C LYS A 69 22.93 14.79 1.55
N TYR A 70 21.91 14.41 2.32
CA TYR A 70 21.55 13.00 2.54
C TYR A 70 20.57 12.48 1.48
N TRP A 71 19.90 13.37 0.73
CA TRP A 71 18.89 13.00 -0.24
C TRP A 71 19.38 12.05 -1.35
N PRO A 72 20.60 12.18 -1.92
CA PRO A 72 21.08 11.25 -2.95
C PRO A 72 21.12 9.79 -2.47
N ALA A 73 21.54 9.56 -1.22
CA ALA A 73 21.57 8.22 -0.63
C ALA A 73 20.15 7.65 -0.46
N VAL A 74 19.21 8.48 0.01
CA VAL A 74 17.80 8.10 0.18
C VAL A 74 17.12 7.82 -1.17
N ALA A 75 17.34 8.67 -2.17
CA ALA A 75 16.81 8.45 -3.51
C ALA A 75 17.34 7.15 -4.13
N ASN A 76 18.62 6.84 -3.94
CA ASN A 76 19.20 5.58 -4.40
C ASN A 76 18.61 4.37 -3.67
N ALA A 77 18.36 4.48 -2.36
CA ALA A 77 17.68 3.44 -1.60
C ALA A 77 16.26 3.18 -2.13
N PHE A 78 15.47 4.25 -2.37
CA PHE A 78 14.14 4.10 -2.95
C PHE A 78 14.18 3.49 -4.35
N ARG A 79 15.12 3.91 -5.21
CA ARG A 79 15.29 3.30 -6.55
C ARG A 79 15.66 1.83 -6.48
N ALA A 80 16.54 1.45 -5.57
CA ALA A 80 16.95 0.05 -5.39
C ALA A 80 15.76 -0.80 -4.92
N LEU A 81 15.00 -0.30 -3.94
CA LEU A 81 13.83 -0.98 -3.42
C LEU A 81 12.68 -1.05 -4.46
N ALA A 82 12.54 -0.07 -5.35
CA ALA A 82 11.59 -0.11 -6.47
C ALA A 82 11.90 -1.21 -7.52
N ARG A 83 13.17 -1.60 -7.62
CA ARG A 83 13.66 -2.65 -8.53
C ARG A 83 13.49 -4.04 -7.95
N GLU A 84 13.27 -4.17 -6.64
CA GLU A 84 13.07 -5.48 -6.05
C GLU A 84 11.72 -6.09 -6.46
N PRO A 85 11.69 -7.42 -6.68
CA PRO A 85 10.48 -8.11 -7.06
C PRO A 85 9.47 -8.20 -5.90
N GLU A 86 9.96 -8.32 -4.67
CA GLU A 86 9.17 -8.34 -3.45
C GLU A 86 9.86 -7.50 -2.38
N ILE A 87 9.07 -6.72 -1.65
CA ILE A 87 9.58 -5.83 -0.61
C ILE A 87 9.56 -6.61 0.69
N THR A 88 10.74 -7.07 1.08
CA THR A 88 10.93 -7.88 2.29
C THR A 88 11.43 -6.99 3.43
N GLU A 89 11.21 -7.42 4.67
CA GLU A 89 11.82 -6.77 5.83
C GLU A 89 13.35 -6.67 5.69
N ALA A 90 14.00 -7.72 5.17
CA ALA A 90 15.44 -7.73 4.94
C ALA A 90 15.88 -6.63 3.98
N ALA A 91 15.10 -6.40 2.91
CA ALA A 91 15.31 -5.29 2.00
C ALA A 91 15.20 -3.95 2.73
N VAL A 92 14.10 -3.73 3.43
CA VAL A 92 13.85 -2.48 4.16
C VAL A 92 14.95 -2.18 5.19
N ARG A 93 15.42 -3.20 5.92
CA ARG A 93 16.55 -3.10 6.85
C ARG A 93 17.87 -2.71 6.18
N ARG A 94 18.13 -3.18 4.95
CA ARG A 94 19.33 -2.78 4.18
C ARG A 94 19.30 -1.29 3.82
N PHE A 95 18.12 -0.71 3.72
CA PHE A 95 17.95 0.71 3.40
C PHE A 95 18.03 1.61 4.63
N ALA A 96 17.73 1.10 5.83
CA ALA A 96 17.73 1.89 7.07
C ALA A 96 18.97 2.80 7.23
N PRO A 97 20.22 2.33 7.06
CA PRO A 97 21.41 3.17 7.21
C PRO A 97 21.46 4.38 6.27
N ALA A 98 20.87 4.29 5.08
CA ALA A 98 20.85 5.37 4.11
C ALA A 98 19.83 6.46 4.47
N VAL A 99 18.74 6.10 5.16
CA VAL A 99 17.64 7.02 5.50
C VAL A 99 17.76 7.55 6.93
N SER A 100 18.38 6.81 7.85
CA SER A 100 18.61 7.20 9.25
C SER A 100 19.18 8.62 9.43
N PRO A 101 20.26 9.06 8.74
CA PRO A 101 20.79 10.41 8.94
C PRO A 101 19.81 11.49 8.50
N LEU A 102 19.02 11.25 7.44
CA LEU A 102 17.98 12.18 7.03
C LEU A 102 16.88 12.23 8.09
N LEU A 103 16.34 11.08 8.51
CA LEU A 103 15.30 10.97 9.53
C LEU A 103 15.68 11.65 10.85
N ALA A 104 16.94 11.49 11.29
CA ALA A 104 17.44 12.11 12.51
C ALA A 104 17.38 13.64 12.45
N THR A 105 17.58 14.22 11.26
CA THR A 105 17.57 15.68 11.05
C THR A 105 16.19 16.26 10.74
N LEU A 106 15.15 15.44 10.56
CA LEU A 106 13.80 15.93 10.26
C LEU A 106 13.18 16.64 11.48
N ASP A 107 12.50 17.76 11.24
CA ASP A 107 11.62 18.38 12.23
C ASP A 107 10.24 17.69 12.28
N ASP A 108 9.41 18.06 13.26
CA ASP A 108 8.12 17.40 13.51
C ASP A 108 7.18 17.41 12.31
N ASN A 109 7.11 18.53 11.58
CA ASN A 109 6.29 18.63 10.38
C ASN A 109 6.81 17.68 9.30
N GLN A 110 8.12 17.70 9.06
CA GLN A 110 8.76 16.81 8.09
C GLN A 110 8.59 15.33 8.46
N ARG A 111 8.62 14.97 9.76
CA ARG A 111 8.36 13.60 10.22
C ARG A 111 6.92 13.17 9.94
N GLN A 112 5.94 14.05 10.18
CA GLN A 112 4.55 13.76 9.86
C GLN A 112 4.36 13.54 8.35
N VAL A 113 5.00 14.36 7.52
CA VAL A 113 5.01 14.18 6.06
C VAL A 113 5.67 12.85 5.68
N ALA A 114 6.84 12.53 6.24
CA ALA A 114 7.54 11.27 5.99
C ALA A 114 6.68 10.05 6.37
N MET A 115 5.99 10.09 7.50
CA MET A 115 5.07 9.01 7.92
C MET A 115 3.88 8.88 6.98
N SER A 116 3.31 9.98 6.50
CA SER A 116 2.23 9.94 5.50
C SER A 116 2.69 9.35 4.15
N ILE A 117 3.94 9.60 3.77
CA ILE A 117 4.57 9.01 2.58
C ILE A 117 4.75 7.50 2.79
N ALA A 118 5.29 7.09 3.93
CA ALA A 118 5.47 5.67 4.27
C ALA A 118 4.14 4.92 4.27
N GLN A 119 3.07 5.51 4.83
CA GLN A 119 1.72 4.92 4.79
C GLN A 119 1.20 4.73 3.37
N ARG A 120 1.33 5.76 2.51
CA ARG A 120 0.89 5.69 1.11
C ARG A 120 1.72 4.70 0.28
N ALA A 121 3.00 4.56 0.62
CA ALA A 121 3.87 3.55 0.03
C ALA A 121 3.59 2.14 0.60
N GLY A 122 2.79 1.98 1.65
CA GLY A 122 2.60 0.68 2.32
C GLY A 122 3.83 0.23 3.13
N LEU A 123 4.72 1.15 3.46
CA LEU A 123 5.92 0.93 4.28
C LEU A 123 5.68 1.19 5.78
N SER A 124 4.47 1.60 6.19
CA SER A 124 4.12 1.87 7.59
C SER A 124 4.36 0.66 8.51
N GLN A 125 4.20 -0.56 8.00
CA GLN A 125 4.49 -1.81 8.71
C GLN A 125 5.99 -2.00 9.04
N TYR A 126 6.88 -1.29 8.34
CA TYR A 126 8.32 -1.31 8.59
C TYR A 126 8.80 -0.07 9.35
N ALA A 127 7.90 0.82 9.76
CA ALA A 127 8.25 2.07 10.42
C ALA A 127 8.99 1.87 11.75
N SER A 128 8.81 0.73 12.42
CA SER A 128 9.52 0.36 13.64
C SER A 128 11.00 0.03 13.44
N MET A 129 11.49 -0.02 12.20
CA MET A 129 12.87 -0.40 11.88
C MET A 129 13.82 0.78 11.70
N PHE A 130 13.29 2.01 11.77
CA PHE A 130 14.03 3.26 11.57
C PHE A 130 13.92 4.15 12.81
#